data_AF-A0A9X4SMQ3-F1
#
_entry.id   AF-A0A9X4SMQ3-F1
#
_cell.length_a   1.000
_cell.length_b   1.000
_cell.length_c   1.000
_cell.angle_alpha   90.00
_cell.angle_beta   90.00
_cell.angle_gamma   90.00
#
_symmetry.space_group_name_H-M   'P 1'
#
loop_
_entity.id
_entity.type
_entity.pdbx_description
1 polymer ?
#
loop_
_entity_poly.entity_id
_entity_poly.type
_entity_poly.pdbx_seq_one_letter_code
_entity_poly.pdbx_strand_id
1 'polypeptide(L)' 'MKLKYENSTSLRISRARKILAESLALEISTKCGKVIRPSSVMNFVLDHFLSPQIIDMYVKDFQEQQSAKKENKK' A
#
# COMPACT_ATOMS: atom_id res chain seq x y z
N MET A 1 -2.09 16.49 -23.38
CA MET A 1 -1.06 16.62 -22.33
C MET A 1 -0.30 15.31 -22.20
N LYS A 2 0.98 15.26 -22.57
CA LYS A 2 1.85 14.11 -22.23
C LYS A 2 2.33 14.29 -20.80
N LEU A 3 1.91 13.41 -19.90
CA LEU A 3 2.43 13.37 -18.54
C LEU A 3 3.88 12.89 -18.61
N LYS A 4 4.83 13.73 -18.20
CA LYS A 4 6.24 13.32 -18.05
C LYS A 4 6.37 12.45 -16.81
N TYR A 5 6.63 11.17 -17.02
CA TYR A 5 6.81 10.14 -15.99
C TYR A 5 8.30 9.90 -15.67
N GLU A 6 9.19 10.85 -15.97
CA GLU A 6 10.65 10.65 -15.98
C GLU A 6 11.21 10.09 -14.65
N ASN A 7 10.49 10.24 -13.52
CA ASN A 7 10.88 9.69 -12.20
C ASN A 7 9.83 8.74 -11.56
N SER A 8 8.86 8.20 -12.30
CA SER A 8 7.85 7.29 -11.71
C SER A 8 8.31 5.84 -11.69
N THR A 9 8.17 5.17 -10.56
CA THR A 9 8.40 3.73 -10.40
C THR A 9 7.08 2.95 -10.34
N SER A 10 7.15 1.63 -10.41
CA SER A 10 5.98 0.76 -10.23
C SER A 10 6.04 0.05 -8.87
N LEU A 11 4.90 0.01 -8.17
CA LEU A 11 4.73 -0.73 -6.92
C LEU A 11 3.86 -1.96 -7.18
N ARG A 12 4.36 -3.14 -6.85
CA ARG A 12 3.59 -4.39 -6.97
C ARG A 12 2.72 -4.59 -5.73
N ILE A 13 1.41 -4.66 -5.93
CA ILE A 13 0.41 -4.94 -4.90
C ILE A 13 -0.60 -5.96 -5.39
N SER A 14 -1.33 -6.59 -4.48
CA SER A 14 -2.44 -7.47 -4.85
C SER A 14 -3.57 -6.67 -5.52
N ARG A 15 -4.36 -7.34 -6.36
CA ARG A 15 -5.52 -6.72 -7.02
C ARG A 15 -6.52 -6.15 -6.00
N ALA A 16 -6.73 -6.84 -4.89
CA ALA A 16 -7.61 -6.37 -3.81
C ALA A 16 -7.13 -5.03 -3.21
N ARG A 17 -5.82 -4.89 -2.94
CA ARG A 17 -5.24 -3.62 -2.45
C ARG A 17 -5.38 -2.50 -3.47
N LYS A 18 -5.22 -2.81 -4.76
CA LYS A 18 -5.45 -1.83 -5.84
C LYS A 18 -6.90 -1.34 -5.86
N ILE A 19 -7.88 -2.24 -5.80
CA ILE A 19 -9.31 -1.89 -5.78
C ILE A 19 -9.62 -1.01 -4.57
N LEU A 20 -9.05 -1.31 -3.41
CA LEU A 20 -9.21 -0.48 -2.22
C LEU A 20 -8.64 0.93 -2.43
N ALA A 21 -7.45 1.06 -3.01
CA ALA A 21 -6.86 2.36 -3.33
C ALA A 21 -7.71 3.16 -4.34
N GLU A 22 -8.30 2.49 -5.34
CA GLU A 22 -9.21 3.10 -6.31
C GLU A 22 -10.51 3.60 -5.65
N SER A 23 -11.09 2.80 -4.75
CA SER A 23 -12.29 3.19 -4.00
C SER A 23 -12.02 4.38 -3.07
N LEU A 24 -10.89 4.38 -2.36
CA LEU A 24 -10.49 5.50 -1.52
C LEU A 24 -10.26 6.76 -2.35
N ALA A 25 -9.61 6.64 -3.51
CA ALA A 25 -9.41 7.78 -4.40
C ALA A 25 -10.74 8.38 -4.86
N LEU A 26 -11.75 7.55 -5.16
CA LEU A 26 -13.08 8.02 -5.53
C LEU A 26 -13.75 8.77 -4.37
N GLU A 27 -13.72 8.22 -3.16
CA GLU A 27 -14.34 8.85 -1.99
C GLU A 27 -13.65 10.17 -1.60
N ILE A 28 -12.31 10.23 -1.67
CA ILE A 28 -11.59 11.49 -1.46
C ILE A 28 -11.94 12.49 -2.56
N SER A 29 -12.09 12.02 -3.81
CA SER A 29 -12.44 12.90 -4.92
C SER A 29 -13.80 13.56 -4.73
N THR A 30 -14.81 12.83 -4.25
CA THR A 30 -16.14 13.38 -3.97
C THR A 30 -16.12 14.38 -2.83
N LYS A 31 -15.35 14.11 -1.77
CA LYS A 31 -15.23 15.03 -0.61
C LYS A 31 -14.44 16.30 -0.93
N CYS A 32 -13.39 16.20 -1.75
CA CYS A 32 -12.53 17.33 -2.08
C CYS A 32 -12.97 18.10 -3.34
N GLY A 33 -13.96 17.61 -4.09
CA GLY A 33 -14.42 18.21 -5.34
C GLY A 33 -13.35 18.20 -6.45
N LYS A 34 -12.38 17.28 -6.40
CA LYS A 34 -11.26 17.19 -7.34
C LYS A 34 -10.96 15.74 -7.68
N VAL A 35 -10.58 15.46 -8.93
CA VAL A 35 -10.18 14.10 -9.33
C VAL A 35 -8.84 13.75 -8.68
N ILE A 36 -8.83 12.71 -7.85
CA ILE A 36 -7.66 12.16 -7.18
C ILE A 36 -7.23 10.86 -7.86
N ARG A 37 -5.92 10.72 -8.10
CA ARG A 37 -5.35 9.49 -8.64
C ARG A 37 -5.10 8.47 -7.52
N PRO A 38 -5.31 7.17 -7.75
CA PRO A 38 -4.97 6.13 -6.78
C PRO A 38 -3.49 6.18 -6.34
N SER A 39 -2.57 6.56 -7.23
CA SER A 39 -1.16 6.75 -6.90
C SER A 39 -0.93 7.82 -5.83
N SER A 40 -1.69 8.92 -5.85
CA SER A 40 -1.59 9.98 -4.85
C SER A 40 -2.06 9.50 -3.48
N VAL A 41 -3.11 8.67 -3.44
CA VAL A 41 -3.58 8.03 -2.20
C VAL A 41 -2.52 7.07 -1.65
N MET A 42 -1.94 6.22 -2.51
CA MET A 42 -0.90 5.29 -2.09
C MET A 42 0.34 6.01 -1.56
N ASN A 43 0.79 7.07 -2.22
CA ASN A 43 1.93 7.87 -1.73
C ASN A 43 1.61 8.53 -0.39
N PHE A 44 0.42 9.11 -0.22
CA PHE A 44 0.00 9.68 1.06
C PHE A 44 0.04 8.64 2.20
N VAL A 45 -0.45 7.43 1.95
CA VAL A 45 -0.37 6.32 2.91
C VAL A 45 1.08 5.96 3.21
N LEU A 46 1.93 5.84 2.19
CA LEU A 46 3.35 5.54 2.41
C LEU A 46 4.03 6.63 3.25
N ASP A 47 3.81 7.91 2.93
CA ASP A 47 4.42 9.03 3.65
C ASP A 47 4.00 9.07 5.14
N HIS A 48 2.82 8.56 5.48
CA HIS A 48 2.31 8.57 6.86
C HIS A 48 2.66 7.32 7.68
N PHE A 49 2.82 6.17 7.02
CA PHE A 49 3.03 4.91 7.73
C PHE A 49 4.44 4.34 7.54
N LEU A 50 5.16 4.69 6.47
CA LEU A 50 6.50 4.19 6.21
C LEU A 50 7.49 4.82 7.19
N SER A 51 7.75 4.08 8.27
CA SER A 51 8.66 4.50 9.34
C SER A 51 9.61 3.35 9.71
N PRO A 52 10.75 3.64 10.37
CA PRO A 52 11.70 2.60 10.79
C PRO A 52 11.06 1.51 11.68
N GLN A 53 9.99 1.83 12.42
CA GLN A 53 9.27 0.89 13.27
C GLN A 53 8.65 -0.28 12.49
N ILE A 54 8.41 -0.12 11.18
CA ILE A 54 7.91 -1.20 10.33
C ILE A 54 8.87 -2.39 10.29
N ILE A 55 10.18 -2.17 10.46
CA ILE A 55 11.17 -3.26 10.41
C ILE A 55 10.85 -4.30 11.50
N ASP A 56 10.70 -3.85 12.75
CA ASP A 56 10.45 -4.74 13.88
C ASP A 56 9.09 -5.44 13.75
N MET A 57 8.06 -4.70 13.32
CA MET A 57 6.73 -5.26 13.07
C MET A 57 6.76 -6.36 12.01
N TYR A 58 7.48 -6.12 10.90
CA TYR A 58 7.59 -7.07 9.81
C TYR A 58 8.37 -8.32 10.21
N VAL A 59 9.50 -8.15 10.92
CA VAL A 59 10.31 -9.27 11.41
C VAL A 59 9.49 -10.15 12.36
N LYS A 60 8.72 -9.54 13.26
CA LYS A 60 7.83 -10.26 14.18
C LYS A 60 6.77 -11.08 13.43
N ASP A 61 6.03 -10.46 12.52
CA ASP A 61 5.02 -11.14 11.70
C ASP A 61 5.62 -12.31 10.90
N PHE A 62 6.80 -12.10 10.31
CA PHE A 62 7.49 -13.15 9.57
C PHE A 62 7.87 -14.35 10.44
N GLN A 63 8.34 -14.11 11.67
CA GLN A 63 8.68 -15.17 12.63
C GLN A 63 7.43 -15.94 13.07
N GLU A 64 6.34 -15.25 13.38
CA GLU A 64 5.05 -15.85 13.77
C GLU A 64 4.48 -16.74 12.65
N GLN A 65 4.61 -16.32 11.39
CA GLN A 65 4.19 -17.13 10.25
C GLN A 65 5.05 -18.39 10.06
N GLN A 66 6.33 -18.36 10.46
CA GLN A 66 7.18 -19.53 10.40
C GLN A 66 6.88 -20.55 11.50
N SER A 67 6.60 -20.10 12.73
CA SER A 67 6.22 -21.00 13.82
C SER A 67 4.90 -21.70 13.52
N ALA A 68 3.89 -20.96 13.04
CA ALA A 68 2.59 -21.53 12.65
C ALA A 68 2.70 -22.60 11.54
N LYS A 69 3.63 -22.44 10.59
CA LYS A 69 3.88 -23.43 9.52
C LYS A 69 4.62 -24.69 10.01
N LYS A 70 5.36 -24.60 11.11
CA LYS A 70 6.07 -25.75 11.70
C LYS A 70 5.14 -26.61 12.55
N GLU A 71 4.16 -26.01 13.21
CA GLU A 71 3.14 -26.75 13.98
C GLU A 71 2.19 -27.55 13.08
N ASN A 72 1.76 -26.99 11.94
CA ASN A 72 0.90 -27.69 10.97
C ASN A 72 1.59 -28.80 10.15
N LYS A 73 2.88 -29.06 10.39
CA LYS A 73 3.66 -30.14 9.72
C LYS A 73 4.05 -31.27 10.68
N LYS A 74 3.69 -31.19 11.96
CA LYS A 74 3.81 -32.28 12.92
C LYS A 74 2.47 -32.98 13.09
#